data_AF-A0A352S583-F1
#
_entry.id   AF-A0A352S583-F1
#
_cell.length_a   1.000
_cell.length_b   1.000
_cell.length_c   1.000
_cell.angle_alpha   90.00
_cell.angle_beta   90.00
_cell.angle_gamma   90.00
#
_symmetry.space_group_name_H-M   'P 1'
#
loop_
_entity.id
_entity.type
_entity.pdbx_description
1 polymer ?
#
loop_
_entity_poly.entity_id
_entity_poly.type
_entity_poly.pdbx_seq_one_letter_code
_entity_poly.pdbx_strand_id
1 'polypeptide(L)'
;EAVFIDRVMKPLRRDFPELKVVFEHITTRDAAQYVAEAEGPVGATITAHHLLYNRNAIFTGGIRPHYYCLPVLKREIHREALVKAATSGSPRFFLGTDSAPHARGLKEHACGCAGCYTALHAMELYAEAFDAAGALDKLE
;
A
#
# COMPACT_ATOMS: atom_id res chain seq x y z
N GLU A 1 10.69 3.52 2.08
CA GLU A 1 10.02 4.75 1.60
C GLU A 1 10.62 6.02 2.19
N ALA A 2 10.90 6.11 3.49
CA ALA A 2 11.57 7.27 4.11
C ALA A 2 12.73 7.87 3.27
N VAL A 3 13.68 7.04 2.82
CA VAL A 3 14.81 7.50 1.97
C VAL A 3 14.35 8.07 0.62
N PHE A 4 13.34 7.46 -0.01
CA PHE A 4 12.77 7.96 -1.27
C PHE A 4 12.06 9.30 -1.05
N ILE A 5 11.35 9.45 0.08
CA ILE A 5 10.69 10.70 0.44
C ILE A 5 11.71 11.84 0.53
N ASP A 6 12.82 11.61 1.24
CA ASP A 6 13.83 12.64 1.46
C ASP A 6 14.66 12.95 0.22
N ARG A 7 15.06 11.92 -0.53
CA ARG A 7 15.99 12.09 -1.67
C ARG A 7 15.31 12.42 -2.99
N VAL A 8 14.03 12.09 -3.15
CA VAL A 8 13.32 12.20 -4.44
C VAL A 8 12.04 12.99 -4.28
N MET A 9 11.12 12.55 -3.42
CA MET A 9 9.77 13.14 -3.35
C MET A 9 9.79 14.61 -2.92
N LYS A 10 10.49 14.95 -1.84
CA LYS A 10 10.60 16.33 -1.35
C LYS A 10 11.29 17.25 -2.37
N PRO A 11 12.46 16.88 -2.95
CA PRO A 11 13.07 17.68 -4.03
C PRO A 11 12.15 17.88 -5.24
N LEU A 12 11.55 16.80 -5.77
CA LEU A 12 10.67 16.87 -6.93
C LEU A 12 9.51 17.86 -6.70
N ARG A 13 8.87 17.77 -5.53
CA ARG A 13 7.70 18.60 -5.21
C ARG A 13 8.06 20.03 -4.85
N ARG A 14 9.29 20.30 -4.40
CA ARG A 14 9.82 21.65 -4.26
C ARG A 14 10.04 22.28 -5.64
N ASP A 15 10.60 21.51 -6.57
CA ASP A 15 10.96 22.01 -7.91
C ASP A 15 9.71 22.19 -8.80
N PHE A 16 8.64 21.40 -8.55
CA PHE A 16 7.37 21.48 -9.25
C PHE A 16 6.17 21.52 -8.26
N PRO A 17 5.91 22.65 -7.58
CA PRO A 17 4.93 22.73 -6.49
C PRO A 17 3.48 22.50 -6.92
N GLU A 18 3.14 22.77 -8.18
CA GLU A 18 1.78 22.56 -8.74
C GLU A 18 1.60 21.18 -9.40
N LEU A 19 2.67 20.40 -9.55
CA LEU A 19 2.60 19.08 -10.16
C LEU A 19 1.80 18.13 -9.26
N LYS A 20 0.72 17.57 -9.79
CA LYS A 20 -0.04 16.51 -9.14
C LYS A 20 0.81 15.24 -9.06
N VAL A 21 1.07 14.76 -7.85
CA VAL A 21 1.87 13.56 -7.61
C VAL A 21 1.05 12.52 -6.85
N VAL A 22 1.09 11.28 -7.32
CA VAL A 22 0.57 10.12 -6.58
C VAL A 22 1.75 9.31 -6.08
N PHE A 23 1.81 9.07 -4.78
CA PHE A 23 2.76 8.14 -4.19
C PHE A 23 2.13 6.75 -4.21
N GLU A 24 2.44 5.97 -5.24
CA GLU A 24 1.77 4.69 -5.45
C GLU A 24 2.06 3.68 -4.32
N HIS A 25 1.07 2.82 -4.07
CA HIS A 25 1.12 1.63 -3.22
C HIS A 25 2.02 1.78 -1.98
N ILE A 26 1.76 2.82 -1.17
CA ILE A 26 2.58 3.12 0.01
C ILE A 26 2.53 1.96 1.03
N THR A 27 3.67 1.69 1.67
CA THR A 27 3.83 0.51 2.56
C THR A 27 4.32 0.86 3.97
N THR A 28 4.72 2.11 4.23
CA THR A 28 5.22 2.55 5.53
C THR A 28 4.40 3.67 6.15
N ARG A 29 4.33 3.65 7.49
CA ARG A 29 3.93 4.80 8.33
C ARG A 29 4.53 6.14 7.86
N ASP A 30 5.81 6.16 7.48
CA ASP A 30 6.48 7.41 7.05
C ASP A 30 5.83 7.97 5.78
N ALA A 31 5.45 7.11 4.83
CA ALA A 31 4.75 7.53 3.61
C ALA A 31 3.33 8.01 3.90
N ALA A 32 2.59 7.29 4.75
CA ALA A 32 1.25 7.72 5.18
C ALA A 32 1.29 9.08 5.88
N GLN A 33 2.24 9.27 6.81
CA GLN A 33 2.42 10.54 7.51
C GLN A 33 2.83 11.66 6.55
N TYR A 34 3.79 11.41 5.66
CA TYR A 34 4.22 12.40 4.67
C TYR A 34 3.08 12.90 3.79
N VAL A 35 2.25 12.00 3.26
CA VAL A 35 1.12 12.36 2.38
C VAL A 35 0.04 13.12 3.16
N ALA A 36 -0.21 12.75 4.42
CA ALA A 36 -1.18 13.42 5.28
C ALA A 36 -0.77 14.86 5.64
N GLU A 37 0.52 15.09 5.89
CA GLU A 37 1.05 16.38 6.37
C GLU A 37 1.54 17.29 5.23
N ALA A 38 1.69 16.78 4.02
CA ALA A 38 2.23 17.53 2.90
C ALA A 38 1.27 18.62 2.36
N GLU A 39 1.82 19.82 2.16
CA GLU A 39 1.17 20.89 1.39
C GLU A 39 1.12 20.56 -0.10
N GLY A 40 0.19 21.12 -0.87
CA GLY A 40 0.12 20.96 -2.33
C GLY A 40 -0.53 19.65 -2.82
N PRO A 41 -0.56 19.41 -4.14
CA PRO A 41 -1.34 18.34 -4.75
C PRO A 41 -0.62 16.98 -4.72
N VAL A 42 -0.64 16.33 -3.56
CA VAL A 42 -0.14 14.95 -3.38
C VAL A 42 -1.24 14.03 -2.83
N GLY A 43 -1.35 12.85 -3.42
CA GLY A 43 -2.14 11.74 -2.92
C GLY A 43 -1.32 10.46 -2.87
N ALA A 44 -1.92 9.37 -2.42
CA ALA A 44 -1.32 8.05 -2.41
C ALA A 44 -2.37 6.97 -2.64
N THR A 45 -1.98 5.95 -3.37
CA THR A 45 -2.76 4.73 -3.46
C THR A 45 -2.33 3.75 -2.37
N ILE A 46 -3.29 2.99 -1.85
CA ILE A 46 -3.02 1.92 -0.89
C ILE A 46 -3.65 0.64 -1.42
N THR A 47 -2.88 -0.45 -1.45
CA THR A 47 -3.36 -1.75 -1.95
C THR A 47 -4.10 -2.51 -0.85
N ALA A 48 -5.06 -3.36 -1.24
CA ALA A 48 -5.80 -4.18 -0.27
C ALA A 48 -4.88 -5.11 0.53
N HIS A 49 -3.87 -5.71 -0.12
CA HIS A 49 -2.94 -6.62 0.54
C HIS A 49 -2.02 -5.91 1.56
N HIS A 50 -1.75 -4.61 1.39
CA HIS A 50 -1.02 -3.81 2.39
C HIS A 50 -1.90 -3.35 3.57
N LEU A 51 -3.24 -3.35 3.41
CA LEU A 51 -4.17 -3.11 4.52
C LEU A 51 -4.41 -4.37 5.35
N LEU A 52 -4.55 -5.52 4.67
CA LEU A 52 -4.89 -6.80 5.30
C LEU A 52 -3.69 -7.46 5.98
N TYR A 53 -2.48 -7.29 5.46
CA TYR A 53 -1.33 -8.09 5.88
C TYR A 53 -0.11 -7.26 6.29
N ASN A 54 0.66 -7.82 7.21
CA ASN A 54 2.03 -7.39 7.50
C ASN A 54 3.02 -8.48 7.04
N ARG A 55 4.32 -8.18 7.13
CA ARG A 55 5.40 -9.04 6.63
C ARG A 55 5.37 -10.48 7.15
N ASN A 56 4.77 -10.73 8.31
CA ASN A 56 4.68 -12.08 8.88
C ASN A 56 3.87 -13.00 7.96
N ALA A 57 2.91 -12.48 7.17
CA ALA A 57 2.15 -13.27 6.20
C ALA A 57 3.06 -14.01 5.19
N ILE A 58 4.23 -13.46 4.88
CA ILE A 58 5.24 -14.08 4.00
C ILE A 58 5.91 -15.28 4.67
N PHE A 59 5.96 -15.33 6.01
CA PHE A 59 6.76 -16.31 6.77
C PHE A 59 5.93 -17.25 7.67
N THR A 60 4.62 -17.02 7.81
CA THR A 60 3.75 -17.86 8.65
C THR A 60 3.66 -19.29 8.11
N GLY A 61 4.18 -20.25 8.88
CA GLY A 61 4.18 -21.66 8.51
C GLY A 61 5.15 -22.01 7.37
N GLY A 62 6.11 -21.14 7.07
CA GLY A 62 7.05 -21.26 5.96
C GLY A 62 6.99 -20.07 5.00
N ILE A 63 7.81 -20.09 3.95
CA ILE A 63 7.81 -19.04 2.93
C ILE A 63 6.55 -19.17 2.07
N ARG A 64 5.75 -18.09 2.04
CA ARG A 64 4.53 -17.95 1.25
C ARG A 64 4.76 -16.92 0.14
N PRO A 65 5.27 -17.32 -1.03
CA PRO A 65 5.68 -16.39 -2.08
C PRO A 65 4.52 -15.60 -2.70
N HIS A 66 3.28 -16.08 -2.55
CA HIS A 66 2.08 -15.37 -3.03
C HIS A 66 1.82 -14.04 -2.32
N TYR A 67 2.37 -13.82 -1.11
CA TYR A 67 2.35 -12.53 -0.42
C TYR A 67 3.55 -11.63 -0.74
N TYR A 68 4.52 -12.12 -1.53
CA TYR A 68 5.68 -11.33 -1.92
C TYR A 68 5.32 -10.38 -3.07
N CYS A 69 5.45 -9.08 -2.81
CA CYS A 69 5.26 -7.98 -3.75
C CYS A 69 6.32 -6.88 -3.49
N LEU A 70 6.36 -5.87 -4.35
CA LEU A 70 7.16 -4.67 -4.15
C LEU A 70 6.24 -3.43 -4.16
N PRO A 71 6.41 -2.50 -3.20
CA PRO A 71 7.27 -2.61 -2.04
C PRO A 71 6.79 -3.74 -1.09
N VAL A 72 7.71 -4.43 -0.42
CA VAL A 72 7.33 -5.61 0.40
C VAL A 72 6.41 -5.25 1.57
N LEU A 73 5.56 -6.19 2.00
CA LEU A 73 4.86 -6.09 3.29
C LEU A 73 5.84 -5.72 4.42
N LYS A 74 5.44 -4.79 5.29
CA LYS A 74 6.28 -4.24 6.37
C LYS A 74 5.83 -4.72 7.75
N ARG A 75 6.46 -4.25 8.82
CA ARG A 75 6.03 -4.55 10.21
C ARG A 75 4.63 -4.01 10.49
N GLU A 76 3.97 -4.57 11.50
CA GLU A 76 2.56 -4.26 11.84
C GLU A 76 2.29 -2.76 12.03
N ILE A 77 3.19 -2.03 12.68
CA ILE A 77 3.09 -0.57 12.86
C ILE A 77 2.87 0.21 11.55
N HIS A 78 3.33 -0.35 10.42
CA HIS A 78 3.14 0.27 9.14
C HIS A 78 1.76 -0.07 8.57
N ARG A 79 1.33 -1.34 8.66
CA ARG A 79 -0.02 -1.77 8.25
C ARG A 79 -1.09 -0.96 9.00
N GLU A 80 -0.96 -0.82 10.31
CA GLU A 80 -1.87 -0.01 11.14
C GLU A 80 -1.94 1.45 10.67
N ALA A 81 -0.79 2.04 10.30
CA ALA A 81 -0.75 3.40 9.78
C ALA A 81 -1.42 3.52 8.40
N LEU A 82 -1.30 2.51 7.54
CA LEU A 82 -2.00 2.45 6.25
C LEU A 82 -3.51 2.32 6.43
N VAL A 83 -3.95 1.45 7.35
CA VAL A 83 -5.38 1.33 7.70
C VAL A 83 -5.92 2.66 8.19
N LYS A 84 -5.23 3.31 9.14
CA LYS A 84 -5.61 4.63 9.63
C LYS A 84 -5.69 5.68 8.50
N ALA A 85 -4.76 5.64 7.55
CA ALA A 85 -4.75 6.56 6.41
C ALA A 85 -5.93 6.30 5.47
N ALA A 86 -6.16 5.03 5.09
CA ALA A 86 -7.25 4.62 4.21
C ALA A 86 -8.64 4.94 4.81
N THR A 87 -8.81 4.78 6.12
CA THR A 87 -10.08 5.03 6.83
C THR A 87 -10.18 6.45 7.44
N SER A 88 -9.31 7.36 7.03
CA SER A 88 -9.27 8.73 7.59
C SER A 88 -10.38 9.65 7.07
N GLY A 89 -10.99 9.32 5.93
CA GLY A 89 -11.88 10.23 5.18
C GLY A 89 -11.13 11.34 4.43
N SER A 90 -9.79 11.31 4.42
CA SER A 90 -9.00 12.24 3.63
C SER A 90 -9.05 11.87 2.15
N PRO A 91 -9.34 12.83 1.24
CA PRO A 91 -9.39 12.56 -0.20
C PRO A 91 -8.00 12.30 -0.81
N ARG A 92 -6.92 12.39 -0.01
CA ARG A 92 -5.55 12.12 -0.45
C ARG A 92 -5.23 10.64 -0.54
N PHE A 93 -5.98 9.79 0.15
CA PHE A 93 -5.76 8.34 0.14
C PHE A 93 -6.89 7.68 -0.61
N PHE A 94 -6.55 6.89 -1.63
CA PHE A 94 -7.55 6.23 -2.46
C PHE A 94 -7.08 4.86 -2.92
N LEU A 95 -8.01 4.11 -3.49
CA LEU A 95 -7.78 2.75 -3.95
C LEU A 95 -6.76 2.71 -5.11
N GLY A 96 -5.77 1.83 -5.00
CA GLY A 96 -4.96 1.35 -6.12
C GLY A 96 -4.58 -0.09 -5.85
N THR A 97 -5.08 -1.02 -6.67
CA THR A 97 -5.00 -2.46 -6.34
C THR A 97 -3.58 -3.02 -6.38
N ASP A 98 -2.75 -2.44 -7.25
CA ASP A 98 -1.48 -3.02 -7.70
C ASP A 98 -1.62 -4.52 -8.02
N SER A 99 -2.73 -4.87 -8.68
CA SER A 99 -2.99 -6.26 -9.03
C SER A 99 -1.99 -6.72 -10.10
N ALA A 100 -1.02 -7.53 -9.68
CA ALA A 100 0.10 -7.98 -10.49
C ALA A 100 0.06 -9.51 -10.64
N PRO A 101 -0.67 -10.05 -11.65
CA PRO A 101 -0.78 -11.49 -11.85
C PRO A 101 0.52 -12.10 -12.35
N HIS A 102 0.89 -13.23 -11.74
CA HIS A 102 1.95 -14.11 -12.22
C HIS A 102 1.46 -15.55 -12.22
N ALA A 103 1.91 -16.34 -13.19
CA ALA A 103 1.65 -17.77 -13.19
C ALA A 103 2.20 -18.42 -11.92
N ARG A 104 1.48 -19.42 -11.38
CA ARG A 104 1.82 -20.08 -10.11
C ARG A 104 3.28 -20.57 -10.07
N GLY A 105 3.76 -21.18 -11.16
CA GLY A 105 5.14 -21.66 -11.25
C GLY A 105 6.21 -20.56 -11.20
N LEU A 106 5.87 -19.31 -11.54
CA LEU A 106 6.78 -18.16 -11.40
C LEU A 106 6.76 -17.56 -9.99
N LYS A 107 5.71 -17.82 -9.21
CA LYS A 107 5.65 -17.47 -7.78
C LYS A 107 6.36 -18.55 -6.93
N GLU A 108 6.08 -19.82 -7.19
CA GLU A 108 6.63 -20.99 -6.50
C GLU A 108 7.97 -21.42 -7.10
N HIS A 109 8.92 -20.49 -7.13
CA HIS A 109 10.23 -20.64 -7.78
C HIS A 109 11.37 -20.26 -6.83
N ALA A 110 12.59 -20.74 -7.11
CA ALA A 110 13.79 -20.35 -6.34
C ALA A 110 14.05 -18.83 -6.37
N CYS A 111 13.57 -18.17 -7.42
CA CYS A 111 13.50 -16.71 -7.55
C CYS A 111 12.07 -16.35 -7.96
N GLY A 112 11.18 -16.18 -6.97
CA GLY A 112 9.76 -15.92 -7.21
C GLY A 112 9.47 -14.47 -7.60
N CYS A 113 8.57 -14.26 -8.57
CA CYS A 113 8.15 -12.92 -8.98
C CYS A 113 7.43 -12.15 -7.86
N ALA A 114 7.67 -10.84 -7.77
CA ALA A 114 6.97 -9.95 -6.87
C ALA A 114 5.64 -9.50 -7.50
N GLY A 115 4.51 -9.70 -6.81
CA GLY A 115 3.19 -9.28 -7.27
C GLY A 115 2.06 -10.09 -6.64
N CYS A 116 0.95 -9.43 -6.34
CA CYS A 116 -0.24 -10.04 -5.77
C CYS A 116 -1.42 -9.88 -6.75
N TYR A 117 -2.09 -10.97 -7.13
CA TYR A 117 -3.27 -10.88 -7.99
C TYR A 117 -4.53 -10.67 -7.15
N THR A 118 -4.99 -9.42 -7.08
CA THR A 118 -6.14 -9.02 -6.26
C THR A 118 -7.34 -8.54 -7.08
N ALA A 119 -7.17 -8.28 -8.39
CA ALA A 119 -8.21 -7.64 -9.22
C ALA A 119 -9.57 -8.36 -9.18
N LEU A 120 -9.58 -9.69 -9.11
CA LEU A 120 -10.82 -10.48 -9.12
C LEU A 120 -11.72 -10.23 -7.91
N HIS A 121 -11.14 -9.91 -6.75
CA HIS A 121 -11.85 -9.71 -5.48
C HIS A 121 -11.46 -8.38 -4.82
N ALA A 122 -11.12 -7.38 -5.63
CA ALA A 122 -10.50 -6.16 -5.12
C ALA A 122 -11.42 -5.45 -4.11
N MET A 123 -12.69 -5.25 -4.47
CA MET A 123 -13.64 -4.52 -3.63
C MET A 123 -13.95 -5.27 -2.34
N GLU A 124 -14.09 -6.59 -2.40
CA GLU A 124 -14.33 -7.45 -1.24
C GLU A 124 -13.15 -7.40 -0.26
N LEU A 125 -11.91 -7.39 -0.76
CA LEU A 125 -10.71 -7.28 0.07
C LEU A 125 -10.59 -5.90 0.74
N TYR A 126 -10.98 -4.81 0.06
CA TYR A 126 -11.05 -3.48 0.69
C TYR A 126 -12.16 -3.40 1.72
N ALA A 127 -13.35 -3.95 1.41
CA ALA A 127 -14.46 -4.01 2.36
C ALA A 127 -14.07 -4.77 3.63
N GLU A 128 -13.39 -5.92 3.50
CA GLU A 128 -12.85 -6.68 4.65
C GLU A 128 -11.90 -5.83 5.49
N ALA A 129 -10.98 -5.09 4.87
CA ALA A 129 -10.05 -4.24 5.58
C ALA A 129 -10.73 -3.07 6.32
N PHE A 130 -11.76 -2.46 5.72
CA PHE A 130 -12.51 -1.35 6.29
C PHE A 130 -13.46 -1.82 7.40
N ASP A 131 -14.11 -2.97 7.24
CA ASP A 131 -14.96 -3.59 8.26
C ASP A 131 -14.15 -3.99 9.50
N ALA A 132 -12.97 -4.58 9.31
CA ALA A 132 -12.06 -4.90 10.40
C ALA A 132 -11.61 -3.66 11.19
N ALA A 133 -11.67 -2.47 10.58
CA ALA A 133 -11.37 -1.19 11.22
C ALA A 133 -12.63 -0.48 11.78
N GLY A 134 -13.82 -1.06 11.63
CA GLY A 134 -15.10 -0.45 12.02
C GLY A 134 -15.44 0.80 11.20
N ALA A 135 -15.04 0.84 9.93
CA ALA A 135 -15.09 2.03 9.09
C ALA A 135 -15.69 1.78 7.69
N LEU A 136 -16.59 0.80 7.55
CA LEU A 136 -17.26 0.51 6.26
C LEU A 136 -17.98 1.72 5.66
N ASP A 137 -18.46 2.64 6.50
CA ASP A 137 -19.09 3.90 6.10
C ASP A 137 -18.16 4.84 5.31
N LYS A 138 -16.84 4.59 5.35
CA LYS A 138 -15.82 5.38 4.66
C LYS A 138 -15.25 4.70 3.42
N LEU A 139 -15.82 3.57 2.99
CA LEU A 139 -15.35 2.84 1.82
C LEU A 139 -15.63 3.60 0.50
N GLU A 140 -16.64 4.47 0.47
CA GLU A 140 -17.05 5.29 -0.68
C GLU A 140 -16.43 6.71 -0.68
#